data_AF-A0A5C6PGF8-F1
#
_entry.id   AF-A0A5C6PGF8-F1
#
_cell.length_a   1.000
_cell.length_b   1.000
_cell.length_c   1.000
_cell.angle_alpha   90.00
_cell.angle_beta   90.00
_cell.angle_gamma   90.00
#
_symmetry.space_group_name_H-M   'P 1'
#
loop_
_entity.id
_entity.type
_entity.pdbx_description
1 polymer ?
#
loop_
_entity_poly.entity_id
_entity_poly.type
_entity_poly.pdbx_seq_one_letter_code
_entity_poly.pdbx_strand_id
1 'polypeptide(L)'
;MWDMMILLLALSSSSFSEDKLNMCMDAKHHKKVPGPEGQLYLQCAPWRDNACCTANTSTEAHEDNSYLYNFNWNHCGAMSDECKKHFIQDTCFYECSPHLGPWIQEVDQSWRKERIFNVPLCKEDCHEWWEDCKNEFTCKSNWHTGWDWSSGMYSSTQISM
;
A
#
# COMPACT_ATOMS: atom_id res chain seq x y z
N MET A 1 42.62 27.25 7.21
CA MET A 1 42.70 26.07 6.31
C MET A 1 41.93 24.85 6.82
N TRP A 2 41.60 24.80 8.11
CA TRP A 2 41.02 23.64 8.79
C TRP A 2 39.50 23.85 8.92
N ASP A 3 39.06 25.10 9.11
CA ASP A 3 37.64 25.50 9.08
C ASP A 3 36.98 25.27 7.71
N MET A 4 37.73 25.46 6.62
CA MET A 4 37.23 25.25 5.27
C MET A 4 37.02 23.75 4.96
N MET A 5 37.77 22.88 5.63
CA MET A 5 37.65 21.42 5.52
C MET A 5 36.44 20.89 6.31
N ILE A 6 36.11 21.53 7.45
CA ILE A 6 34.92 21.22 8.26
C ILE A 6 33.64 21.61 7.51
N LEU A 7 33.63 22.77 6.84
CA LEU A 7 32.50 23.20 6.00
C LEU A 7 32.23 22.26 4.81
N LEU A 8 33.28 21.72 4.17
CA LEU A 8 33.15 20.80 3.05
C LEU A 8 32.64 19.40 3.46
N LEU A 9 32.99 18.93 4.66
CA LEU A 9 32.51 17.64 5.20
C LEU A 9 31.03 17.68 5.63
N ALA A 10 30.53 18.84 6.06
CA ALA A 10 29.12 19.01 6.42
C ALA A 10 28.17 19.05 5.20
N LEU A 11 28.69 19.37 4.00
CA LEU A 11 27.91 19.49 2.76
C LEU A 11 27.73 18.17 2.02
N SER A 12 28.49 17.12 2.34
CA SER A 12 28.42 15.82 1.65
C SER A 12 27.34 14.86 2.15
N SER A 13 26.54 15.24 3.16
CA SER A 13 25.57 14.35 3.82
C SER A 13 24.16 14.36 3.21
N SER A 14 23.88 15.16 2.19
CA SER A 14 22.53 15.44 1.69
C SER A 14 22.07 14.64 0.46
N SER A 15 22.94 13.83 -0.16
CA SER A 15 22.65 13.19 -1.45
C SER A 15 21.96 11.82 -1.40
N PHE A 16 21.87 11.16 -0.24
CA PHE A 16 21.25 9.84 -0.07
C PHE A 16 19.74 9.86 0.24
N SER A 17 19.12 11.04 0.33
CA SER A 17 17.68 11.15 0.60
C SER A 17 16.87 11.45 -0.65
N GLU A 18 17.46 12.04 -1.68
CA GLU A 18 16.74 12.45 -2.89
C GLU A 18 16.37 11.27 -3.79
N ASP A 19 17.15 10.18 -3.78
CA ASP A 19 16.87 8.93 -4.51
C ASP A 19 15.65 8.18 -3.96
N LYS A 20 15.26 8.48 -2.71
CA LYS A 20 14.04 7.97 -2.08
C LYS A 20 12.81 8.85 -2.32
N LEU A 21 12.94 9.99 -2.99
CA LEU A 21 11.81 10.84 -3.34
C LEU A 21 11.29 10.47 -4.73
N ASN A 22 9.97 10.56 -4.91
CA ASN A 22 9.31 10.38 -6.21
C ASN A 22 9.73 9.08 -6.94
N MET A 23 9.55 7.94 -6.27
CA MET A 23 9.91 6.62 -6.78
C MET A 23 8.78 5.63 -6.58
N CYS A 24 8.81 4.53 -7.33
CA CYS A 24 7.90 3.39 -7.15
C CYS A 24 8.67 2.21 -6.57
N MET A 25 8.02 1.44 -5.70
CA MET A 25 8.59 0.18 -5.20
C MET A 25 8.56 -0.93 -6.26
N ASP A 26 9.54 -1.84 -6.24
CA ASP A 26 9.54 -3.10 -7.01
C ASP A 26 8.66 -4.15 -6.32
N ALA A 27 7.34 -3.91 -6.36
CA ALA A 27 6.30 -4.82 -5.92
C ALA A 27 5.47 -5.35 -7.10
N LYS A 28 4.37 -6.05 -6.81
CA LYS A 28 3.68 -6.90 -7.79
C LYS A 28 3.08 -6.14 -8.98
N HIS A 29 2.51 -4.95 -8.76
CA HIS A 29 1.72 -4.22 -9.75
C HIS A 29 2.19 -2.78 -10.00
N HIS A 30 3.30 -2.39 -9.39
CA HIS A 30 3.88 -1.07 -9.54
C HIS A 30 4.52 -0.88 -10.91
N LYS A 31 4.36 0.33 -11.46
CA LYS A 31 5.19 0.81 -12.56
C LYS A 31 6.64 0.98 -12.07
N LYS A 32 7.59 0.98 -13.01
CA LYS A 32 9.01 1.20 -12.69
C LYS A 32 9.30 2.63 -12.21
N VAL A 33 8.56 3.61 -12.72
CA VAL A 33 8.74 5.03 -12.40
C VAL A 33 7.38 5.71 -12.31
N PRO A 34 7.23 6.74 -11.45
CA PRO A 34 6.02 7.53 -11.39
C PRO A 34 5.73 8.26 -12.70
N GLY A 35 4.45 8.53 -12.95
CA GLY A 35 4.04 9.38 -14.07
C GLY A 35 2.53 9.58 -14.11
N PRO A 36 2.05 10.50 -14.97
CA PRO A 36 0.63 10.80 -15.08
C PRO A 36 -0.17 9.59 -15.58
N GLU A 37 -1.32 9.39 -14.96
CA GLU A 37 -2.34 8.37 -15.25
C GLU A 37 -3.72 9.05 -15.18
N GLY A 38 -4.12 9.74 -16.25
CA GLY A 38 -5.35 10.54 -16.25
C GLY A 38 -6.66 9.74 -16.11
N GLN A 39 -6.58 8.41 -16.03
CA GLN A 39 -7.71 7.49 -15.99
C GLN A 39 -7.83 6.74 -14.66
N LEU A 40 -7.15 7.19 -13.59
CA LEU A 40 -7.29 6.54 -12.28
C LEU A 40 -8.74 6.60 -11.78
N TYR A 41 -9.24 5.44 -11.34
CA TYR A 41 -10.63 5.22 -10.99
C TYR A 41 -10.95 5.68 -9.57
N LEU A 42 -12.08 6.39 -9.44
CA LEU A 42 -12.71 6.80 -8.17
C LEU A 42 -11.72 7.23 -7.07
N GLN A 43 -11.52 6.42 -6.02
CA GLN A 43 -10.73 6.78 -4.84
C GLN A 43 -9.23 6.93 -5.14
N CYS A 44 -8.75 6.35 -6.25
CA CYS A 44 -7.36 6.49 -6.68
C CYS A 44 -7.12 7.76 -7.52
N ALA A 45 -8.16 8.52 -7.88
CA ALA A 45 -8.03 9.75 -8.66
C ALA A 45 -7.07 10.82 -8.10
N PRO A 46 -6.84 10.95 -6.77
CA PRO A 46 -5.88 11.91 -6.23
C PRO A 46 -4.44 11.77 -6.76
N TRP A 47 -4.05 10.57 -7.24
CA TRP A 47 -2.70 10.34 -7.77
C TRP A 47 -2.58 10.54 -9.30
N ARG A 48 -3.65 10.93 -10.00
CA ARG A 48 -3.71 10.93 -11.48
C ARG A 48 -2.59 11.71 -12.18
N ASP A 49 -2.04 12.74 -11.55
CA ASP A 49 -1.01 13.58 -12.17
C ASP A 49 0.39 12.99 -12.00
N ASN A 50 0.58 12.09 -11.02
CA ASN A 50 1.83 11.40 -10.74
C ASN A 50 1.60 10.14 -9.88
N ALA A 51 1.50 8.97 -10.52
CA ALA A 51 1.18 7.70 -9.86
C ALA A 51 2.18 6.58 -10.19
N CYS A 52 2.28 5.62 -9.28
CA CYS A 52 2.97 4.35 -9.44
C CYS A 52 2.07 3.18 -9.90
N CYS A 53 0.75 3.36 -9.88
CA CYS A 53 -0.21 2.37 -10.36
C CYS A 53 -0.60 2.64 -11.82
N THR A 54 -1.33 1.71 -12.43
CA THR A 54 -1.98 1.90 -13.73
C THR A 54 -3.48 2.14 -13.56
N ALA A 55 -4.16 2.62 -14.61
CA ALA A 55 -5.62 2.71 -14.61
C ALA A 55 -6.30 1.36 -14.27
N ASN A 56 -5.79 0.25 -14.82
CA ASN A 56 -6.31 -1.10 -14.53
C ASN A 56 -6.17 -1.45 -13.04
N THR A 57 -4.98 -1.20 -12.47
CA THR A 57 -4.73 -1.38 -11.03
C THR A 57 -5.72 -0.59 -10.19
N SER A 58 -6.02 0.66 -10.59
CA SER A 58 -6.95 1.50 -9.83
C SER A 58 -8.40 1.03 -9.89
N THR A 59 -8.86 0.51 -11.03
CA THR A 59 -10.20 -0.10 -11.13
C THR A 59 -10.29 -1.30 -10.21
N GLU A 60 -9.26 -2.14 -10.20
CA GLU A 60 -9.26 -3.42 -9.48
C GLU A 60 -9.00 -3.27 -7.98
N ALA A 61 -8.53 -2.11 -7.54
CA ALA A 61 -8.53 -1.74 -6.13
C ALA A 61 -9.97 -1.64 -5.56
N HIS A 62 -10.98 -1.49 -6.40
CA HIS A 62 -12.39 -1.33 -6.00
C HIS A 62 -13.22 -2.62 -6.10
N GLU A 63 -12.65 -3.69 -6.68
CA GLU A 63 -13.33 -4.96 -6.91
C GLU A 63 -13.04 -5.97 -5.79
N ASP A 64 -14.06 -6.73 -5.39
CA ASP A 64 -13.87 -7.87 -4.48
C ASP A 64 -13.16 -9.01 -5.23
N ASN A 65 -12.15 -9.64 -4.61
CA ASN A 65 -11.41 -10.74 -5.22
C ASN A 65 -10.73 -10.37 -6.55
N SER A 66 -10.31 -9.11 -6.65
CA SER A 66 -9.63 -8.59 -7.83
C SER A 66 -8.32 -9.31 -8.10
N TYR A 67 -7.81 -9.23 -9.33
CA TYR A 67 -6.56 -9.94 -9.67
C TYR A 67 -5.34 -9.43 -8.88
N LEU A 68 -5.45 -8.26 -8.24
CA LEU A 68 -4.34 -7.66 -7.50
C LEU A 68 -3.79 -8.65 -6.49
N TYR A 69 -4.68 -9.16 -5.64
CA TYR A 69 -4.34 -10.10 -4.58
C TYR A 69 -5.35 -11.24 -4.44
N ASN A 70 -6.43 -11.28 -5.21
CA ASN A 70 -7.54 -12.22 -5.02
C ASN A 70 -8.09 -12.20 -3.57
N PHE A 71 -8.08 -11.02 -2.96
CA PHE A 71 -8.44 -10.83 -1.56
C PHE A 71 -9.94 -10.60 -1.41
N ASN A 72 -10.55 -11.26 -0.44
CA ASN A 72 -11.96 -11.10 -0.11
C ASN A 72 -12.13 -10.22 1.13
N TRP A 73 -12.65 -9.01 0.98
CA TRP A 73 -13.01 -8.16 2.12
C TRP A 73 -14.12 -8.80 2.97
N ASN A 74 -14.98 -9.63 2.36
CA ASN A 74 -16.15 -10.24 2.98
C ASN A 74 -15.88 -11.62 3.62
N HIS A 75 -14.66 -11.88 4.11
CA HIS A 75 -14.26 -13.20 4.60
C HIS A 75 -14.90 -13.62 5.93
N CYS A 76 -15.65 -12.73 6.60
CA CYS A 76 -16.40 -13.01 7.83
C CYS A 76 -17.85 -12.50 7.78
N GLY A 77 -18.39 -12.29 6.58
CA GLY A 77 -19.66 -11.60 6.35
C GLY A 77 -19.48 -10.42 5.41
N ALA A 78 -20.58 -9.83 4.95
CA ALA A 78 -20.51 -8.63 4.11
C ALA A 78 -19.96 -7.45 4.94
N MET A 79 -18.88 -6.85 4.45
CA MET A 79 -18.29 -5.64 5.02
C MET A 79 -19.11 -4.41 4.58
N SER A 80 -19.32 -3.45 5.48
CA SER A 80 -19.96 -2.18 5.11
C SER A 80 -19.14 -1.36 4.12
N ASP A 81 -19.82 -0.52 3.33
CA ASP A 81 -19.15 0.41 2.41
C ASP A 81 -18.30 1.43 3.18
N GLU A 82 -18.73 1.83 4.39
CA GLU A 82 -17.99 2.73 5.26
C GLU A 82 -16.63 2.16 5.69
N CYS A 83 -16.55 0.87 6.03
CA CYS A 83 -15.27 0.24 6.33
C CYS A 83 -14.47 -0.07 5.06
N LYS A 84 -15.13 -0.58 4.01
CA LYS A 84 -14.49 -0.99 2.76
C LYS A 84 -13.79 0.16 2.05
N LYS A 85 -14.32 1.39 2.12
CA LYS A 85 -13.67 2.56 1.52
C LYS A 85 -12.23 2.76 2.04
N HIS A 86 -11.96 2.44 3.31
CA HIS A 86 -10.62 2.60 3.89
C HIS A 86 -9.63 1.57 3.34
N PHE A 87 -10.08 0.32 3.13
CA PHE A 87 -9.26 -0.71 2.47
C PHE A 87 -8.98 -0.38 0.99
N ILE A 88 -9.94 0.22 0.30
CA ILE A 88 -9.74 0.71 -1.07
C ILE A 88 -8.73 1.86 -1.07
N GLN A 89 -8.88 2.83 -0.16
CA GLN A 89 -7.97 3.96 -0.01
C GLN A 89 -6.54 3.52 0.35
N ASP A 90 -6.39 2.55 1.26
CA ASP A 90 -5.10 1.90 1.59
C ASP A 90 -4.48 1.25 0.35
N THR A 91 -5.28 0.52 -0.44
CA THR A 91 -4.82 -0.08 -1.70
C THR A 91 -4.38 0.99 -2.70
N CYS A 92 -5.16 2.06 -2.90
CA CYS A 92 -4.75 3.18 -3.76
C CYS A 92 -3.46 3.83 -3.26
N PHE A 93 -3.32 4.05 -1.94
CA PHE A 93 -2.12 4.62 -1.35
C PHE A 93 -0.89 3.74 -1.57
N TYR A 94 -1.01 2.43 -1.30
CA TYR A 94 0.06 1.45 -1.51
C TYR A 94 0.46 1.32 -2.97
N GLU A 95 -0.51 1.18 -3.88
CA GLU A 95 -0.24 0.94 -5.31
C GLU A 95 0.19 2.21 -6.05
N CYS A 96 -0.36 3.37 -5.70
CA CYS A 96 -0.23 4.59 -6.51
C CYS A 96 0.76 5.62 -5.95
N SER A 97 1.04 5.65 -4.65
CA SER A 97 1.84 6.75 -4.07
C SER A 97 3.32 6.69 -4.49
N PRO A 98 3.86 7.75 -5.12
CA PRO A 98 5.28 7.85 -5.44
C PRO A 98 6.12 8.42 -4.27
N HIS A 99 5.50 8.64 -3.11
CA HIS A 99 6.12 9.32 -1.97
C HIS A 99 6.47 8.36 -0.83
N LEU A 100 6.39 7.06 -1.07
CA LEU A 100 6.64 6.02 -0.06
C LEU A 100 8.11 5.61 0.08
N GLY A 101 8.99 6.14 -0.78
CA GLY A 101 10.39 5.73 -0.86
C GLY A 101 11.18 5.69 0.45
N PRO A 102 11.03 6.65 1.40
CA PRO A 102 11.73 6.60 2.69
C PRO A 102 11.40 5.38 3.56
N TRP A 103 10.29 4.69 3.29
CA TRP A 103 9.81 3.53 4.05
C TRP A 103 9.88 2.22 3.28
N ILE A 104 10.46 2.22 2.06
CA ILE A 104 10.68 1.02 1.28
C ILE A 104 11.82 0.19 1.89
N GLN A 105 11.59 -1.12 2.01
CA GLN A 105 12.57 -2.11 2.44
C GLN A 105 12.58 -3.30 1.48
N GLU A 106 13.78 -3.81 1.19
CA GLU A 106 13.94 -5.07 0.47
C GLU A 106 13.41 -6.24 1.30
N VAL A 107 12.78 -7.19 0.61
CA VAL A 107 12.26 -8.42 1.20
C VAL A 107 12.51 -9.61 0.28
N ASP A 108 12.80 -10.76 0.88
CA ASP A 108 12.94 -12.03 0.17
C ASP A 108 11.58 -12.74 0.11
N GLN A 109 10.74 -12.35 -0.85
CA GLN A 109 9.43 -12.95 -1.09
C GLN A 109 9.23 -13.25 -2.58
N SER A 110 8.54 -14.36 -2.89
CA SER A 110 8.38 -14.84 -4.26
C SER A 110 7.60 -13.90 -5.19
N TRP A 111 6.80 -12.98 -4.63
CA TRP A 111 5.86 -12.14 -5.38
C TRP A 111 6.15 -10.63 -5.30
N ARG A 112 7.14 -10.20 -4.51
CA ARG A 112 7.62 -8.81 -4.43
C ARG A 112 9.06 -8.78 -3.94
N LYS A 113 9.85 -7.83 -4.44
CA LYS A 113 11.23 -7.61 -3.97
C LYS A 113 11.32 -6.54 -2.90
N GLU A 114 10.35 -5.62 -2.90
CA GLU A 114 10.29 -4.50 -1.97
C GLU A 114 8.91 -4.41 -1.31
N ARG A 115 8.87 -3.84 -0.10
CA ARG A 115 7.62 -3.45 0.58
C ARG A 115 7.81 -2.20 1.41
N ILE A 116 6.71 -1.56 1.78
CA ILE A 116 6.73 -0.50 2.79
C ILE A 116 6.75 -1.05 4.23
N PHE A 117 7.45 -0.36 5.13
CA PHE A 117 7.50 -0.68 6.56
C PHE A 117 7.55 0.59 7.42
N ASN A 118 6.75 0.62 8.50
CA ASN A 118 6.65 1.76 9.42
C ASN A 118 6.34 3.11 8.74
N VAL A 119 5.45 3.10 7.76
CA VAL A 119 4.91 4.35 7.19
C VAL A 119 4.16 5.10 8.30
N PRO A 120 4.48 6.38 8.55
CA PRO A 120 3.87 7.18 9.60
C PRO A 120 2.50 7.67 9.11
N LEU A 121 1.52 6.79 9.15
CA LEU A 121 0.13 7.18 8.88
C LEU A 121 -0.30 8.26 9.87
N CYS A 122 -1.01 9.27 9.37
CA CYS A 122 -1.59 10.29 10.22
C CYS A 122 -2.54 9.65 11.24
N LYS A 123 -2.64 10.26 12.41
CA LYS A 123 -3.45 9.74 13.50
C LYS A 123 -4.92 9.68 13.09
N GLU A 124 -5.40 10.72 12.43
CA GLU A 124 -6.78 10.89 12.02
C GLU A 124 -7.19 9.79 11.04
N ASP A 125 -6.41 9.52 9.99
CA ASP A 125 -6.64 8.43 9.03
C ASP A 125 -6.74 7.05 9.72
N CYS A 126 -5.82 6.77 10.65
CA CYS A 126 -5.81 5.51 11.40
C CYS A 126 -7.05 5.37 12.31
N HIS A 127 -7.42 6.44 13.01
CA HIS A 127 -8.55 6.46 13.92
C HIS A 127 -9.89 6.38 13.18
N GLU A 128 -10.06 7.13 12.09
CA GLU A 128 -11.29 7.10 11.29
C GLU A 128 -11.50 5.73 10.65
N TRP A 129 -10.42 5.11 10.14
CA TRP A 129 -10.48 3.73 9.66
C TRP A 129 -10.96 2.78 10.76
N TRP A 130 -10.37 2.84 11.95
CA TRP A 130 -10.80 2.00 13.07
C TRP A 130 -12.27 2.23 13.46
N GLU A 131 -12.71 3.48 13.55
CA GLU A 131 -14.08 3.84 13.93
C GLU A 131 -15.12 3.33 12.94
N ASP A 132 -14.85 3.45 11.63
CA ASP A 132 -15.75 2.97 10.58
C ASP A 132 -15.78 1.44 10.50
N CYS A 133 -14.72 0.75 10.95
CA CYS A 133 -14.64 -0.71 10.95
C CYS A 133 -14.96 -1.38 12.30
N LYS A 134 -15.25 -0.62 13.37
CA LYS A 134 -15.37 -1.18 14.75
C LYS A 134 -16.48 -2.22 14.95
N ASN A 135 -17.50 -2.20 14.08
CA ASN A 135 -18.63 -3.14 14.11
C ASN A 135 -18.51 -4.23 13.03
N GLU A 136 -17.42 -4.23 12.26
CA GLU A 136 -17.14 -5.22 11.23
C GLU A 136 -16.47 -6.46 11.82
N PHE A 137 -16.46 -7.54 11.06
CA PHE A 137 -15.95 -8.83 11.51
C PHE A 137 -14.71 -9.26 10.74
N THR A 138 -13.76 -9.86 11.47
CA THR A 138 -12.56 -10.50 10.91
C THR A 138 -12.18 -11.70 11.76
N CYS A 139 -11.66 -12.75 11.12
CA CYS A 139 -11.15 -13.94 11.79
C CYS A 139 -9.63 -13.90 12.02
N LYS A 140 -8.95 -12.82 11.59
CA LYS A 140 -7.48 -12.70 11.68
C LYS A 140 -7.07 -11.28 12.06
N SER A 141 -6.02 -11.18 12.88
CA SER A 141 -5.34 -9.91 13.19
C SER A 141 -4.19 -9.58 12.23
N ASN A 142 -3.69 -10.59 11.49
CA ASN A 142 -2.71 -10.41 10.43
C ASN A 142 -3.29 -10.91 9.11
N TRP A 143 -3.54 -9.99 8.18
CA TRP A 143 -4.12 -10.30 6.87
C TRP A 143 -3.08 -10.59 5.78
N HIS A 144 -1.78 -10.49 6.08
CA HIS A 144 -0.73 -10.82 5.11
C HIS A 144 -0.43 -12.33 5.01
N THR A 145 -0.70 -13.12 6.06
CA THR A 145 -0.30 -14.54 6.11
C THR A 145 -1.33 -15.42 6.81
N GLY A 146 -1.25 -16.74 6.58
CA GLY A 146 -2.04 -17.75 7.30
C GLY A 146 -3.49 -17.89 6.84
N TRP A 147 -3.77 -17.59 5.58
CA TRP A 147 -5.06 -17.85 4.94
C TRP A 147 -5.12 -19.25 4.34
N ASP A 148 -6.34 -19.80 4.23
CA ASP A 148 -6.59 -21.04 3.49
C ASP A 148 -6.79 -20.71 2.00
N TRP A 149 -5.97 -21.36 1.17
CA TRP A 149 -5.90 -21.17 -0.28
C TRP A 149 -6.52 -22.33 -1.07
N SER A 150 -7.16 -23.30 -0.40
CA SER A 150 -7.71 -24.50 -1.04
C SER A 150 -8.75 -24.20 -2.13
N SER A 151 -9.46 -23.07 -2.03
CA SER A 151 -10.44 -22.60 -3.01
C SER A 151 -9.86 -21.64 -4.08
N GLY A 152 -8.57 -21.32 -3.99
CA GLY A 152 -7.91 -20.30 -4.81
C GLY A 152 -8.11 -18.86 -4.31
N MET A 153 -9.02 -18.62 -3.35
CA MET A 153 -9.33 -17.30 -2.77
C MET A 153 -8.85 -17.23 -1.31
N TYR A 154 -8.66 -16.01 -0.79
CA TYR A 154 -8.42 -15.80 0.65
C TYR A 154 -9.68 -16.19 1.43
N SER A 155 -9.71 -17.41 1.96
CA SER A 155 -10.76 -17.87 2.87
C SER A 155 -10.19 -18.13 4.26
N SER A 156 -11.00 -17.83 5.29
CA SER A 156 -10.72 -18.24 6.65
C SER A 156 -10.70 -19.77 6.71
N THR A 157 -9.63 -20.37 7.26
CA THR A 157 -9.72 -21.75 7.78
C THR A 157 -10.94 -21.82 8.69
N GLN A 158 -11.83 -22.79 8.46
CA GLN A 158 -12.98 -23.04 9.32
C GLN A 158 -12.57 -22.90 10.79
N ILE A 159 -13.14 -21.91 11.47
CA ILE A 159 -13.13 -21.86 12.93
C ILE A 159 -13.95 -23.09 13.32
N SER A 160 -13.27 -24.19 13.67
CA SER A 160 -13.90 -25.21 14.49
C SER A 160 -14.30 -24.51 15.78
N MET A 161 -15.60 -24.35 15.98
CA MET A 161 -16.15 -24.13 17.31
C MET A 161 -15.76 -25.28 18.23
#